data_AF-A0A2X1PNW8-F1
#
_entry.id   AF-A0A2X1PNW8-F1
#
_cell.length_a   1.000
_cell.length_b   1.000
_cell.length_c   1.000
_cell.angle_alpha   90.00
_cell.angle_beta   90.00
_cell.angle_gamma   90.00
#
_symmetry.space_group_name_H-M   'P 1'
#
loop_
_entity.id
_entity.type
_entity.pdbx_description
1 polymer ?
#
loop_
_entity_poly.entity_id
_entity_poly.type
_entity_poly.pdbx_seq_one_letter_code
_entity_poly.pdbx_strand_id
1 'polypeptide(L)' 'MLTKVFQSGNSQAVRIPMDFRFDVDTVEIFRKENGDVVITPSF' A
#
# COMPACT_ATOMS: atom_id res chain seq x y z
N MET A 1 4.87 11.65 6.80
CA MET A 1 3.43 11.54 7.11
C MET A 1 3.14 10.14 7.64
N LEU A 2 2.21 10.00 8.58
CA LEU A 2 1.84 8.71 9.16
C LEU A 2 0.43 8.33 8.70
N THR A 3 0.18 7.04 8.51
CA THR A 3 -1.15 6.48 8.25
C THR A 3 -1.37 5.24 9.10
N LYS A 4 -2.60 4.73 9.13
CA LYS A 4 -2.99 3.60 9.95
C LYS A 4 -2.83 2.29 9.20
N VAL A 5 -2.23 1.32 9.88
CA VAL A 5 -2.36 -0.11 9.57
C VAL A 5 -3.57 -0.65 10.33
N PHE A 6 -4.39 -1.46 9.67
CA PHE A 6 -5.62 -2.01 10.24
C PHE A 6 -5.90 -3.42 9.68
N GLN A 7 -6.87 -4.13 10.25
CA GLN A 7 -7.35 -5.42 9.75
C GLN A 7 -8.56 -5.21 8.82
N SER A 8 -8.57 -5.91 7.69
CA SER A 8 -9.68 -5.98 6.75
C SER A 8 -10.04 -7.45 6.54
N GLY A 9 -11.07 -7.93 7.24
CA GLY A 9 -11.33 -9.37 7.34
C GLY A 9 -10.14 -10.08 8.01
N ASN A 10 -9.63 -11.12 7.35
CA ASN A 10 -8.46 -11.89 7.82
C ASN A 10 -7.12 -11.35 7.28
N SER A 11 -7.12 -10.18 6.64
CA SER A 11 -5.94 -9.60 6.00
C SER A 11 -5.52 -8.29 6.66
N GLN A 12 -4.23 -7.98 6.61
CA GLN A 12 -3.70 -6.68 7.01
C GLN A 12 -3.82 -5.69 5.85
N ALA A 13 -4.19 -4.45 6.17
CA ALA A 13 -4.35 -3.36 5.22
C ALA A 13 -3.72 -2.06 5.74
N VAL A 14 -3.37 -1.16 4.82
CA VAL A 14 -2.89 0.20 5.12
C VAL A 14 -3.86 1.21 4.52
N ARG A 15 -4.22 2.25 5.27
CA ARG A 15 -5.06 3.32 4.74
C ARG A 15 -4.23 4.19 3.79
N ILE A 16 -4.65 4.29 2.53
CA ILE A 16 -4.03 5.20 1.54
C ILE A 16 -4.71 6.57 1.61
N PRO A 17 -3.98 7.63 2.02
CA PRO A 17 -4.56 8.97 2.15
C PRO A 17 -4.79 9.63 0.79
N MET A 18 -5.58 10.70 0.75
CA MET A 18 -6.03 11.34 -0.50
C MET A 18 -4.86 11.66 -1.44
N ASP A 19 -3.78 12.25 -0.91
CA ASP A 19 -2.60 12.67 -1.67
C ASP A 19 -1.81 11.51 -2.30
N PHE A 20 -2.14 10.26 -1.96
CA PHE A 20 -1.48 9.03 -2.43
C PHE A 20 -2.45 8.04 -3.09
N ARG A 21 -3.68 8.44 -3.40
CA ARG A 21 -4.66 7.54 -4.04
C ARG A 21 -4.17 7.10 -5.42
N PHE A 22 -4.35 5.82 -5.71
CA PHE A 22 -4.15 5.24 -7.02
C PHE A 22 -5.44 5.36 -7.85
N ASP A 23 -5.29 5.43 -9.17
CA ASP A 23 -6.36 5.38 -10.17
C ASP A 23 -6.57 3.97 -10.75
N VAL A 24 -5.86 2.98 -10.22
CA VAL A 24 -5.94 1.56 -10.58
C VAL A 24 -6.46 0.71 -9.41
N ASP A 25 -7.03 -0.44 -9.74
CA ASP A 25 -7.55 -1.38 -8.75
C ASP A 25 -6.48 -2.39 -8.25
N THR A 26 -5.37 -2.53 -8.98
CA THR A 26 -4.32 -3.51 -8.70
C THR A 26 -2.94 -2.86 -8.76
N VAL A 27 -2.03 -3.34 -7.92
CA VAL A 27 -0.67 -2.81 -7.74
C VAL A 27 0.30 -3.96 -7.57
N GLU A 28 1.54 -3.75 -8.01
CA GLU A 28 2.66 -4.59 -7.61
C GLU A 28 3.18 -4.17 -6.24
N ILE A 29 3.57 -5.16 -5.42
CA ILE A 29 4.13 -4.94 -4.10
C ILE A 29 5.44 -5.72 -3.94
N PHE A 30 6.48 -5.04 -3.48
CA PHE A 30 7.78 -5.68 -3.23
C PHE A 30 8.50 -5.01 -2.06
N ARG A 31 9.51 -5.71 -1.53
CA ARG A 31 10.34 -5.24 -0.42
C ARG A 31 11.74 -4.91 -0.93
N LYS A 32 12.23 -3.72 -0.63
CA LYS A 32 13.62 -3.31 -0.86
C LYS A 32 14.56 -3.95 0.18
N GLU A 33 15.86 -3.97 -0.10
CA GLU A 33 16.88 -4.49 0.83
C GLU A 33 16.90 -3.78 2.18
N ASN A 34 16.58 -2.47 2.20
CA ASN A 34 16.47 -1.68 3.43
C ASN A 34 15.20 -1.98 4.26
N GLY A 35 14.35 -2.89 3.80
CA GLY A 35 13.12 -3.31 4.47
C GLY A 35 11.86 -2.52 4.07
N ASP A 36 12.00 -1.45 3.29
CA ASP A 36 10.86 -0.65 2.83
C ASP A 36 9.94 -1.49 1.93
N VAL A 37 8.63 -1.31 2.12
CA VAL A 37 7.60 -1.86 1.23
C VAL A 37 7.26 -0.82 0.18
N VAL A 38 7.38 -1.19 -1.09
CA VAL A 38 7.09 -0.33 -2.23
C VAL A 38 5.86 -0.85 -2.94
N ILE A 39 4.97 0.07 -3.31
CA ILE A 39 3.73 -0.21 -4.03
C ILE A 39 3.76 0.60 -5.32
N THR A 40 3.58 -0.05 -6.46
CA THR A 40 3.59 0.58 -7.79
C THR A 40 2.34 0.16 -8.58
N PRO A 41 1.63 1.09 -9.26
CA PRO A 41 0.53 0.75 -10.16
C PRO A 41 0.95 -0.30 -11.19
N SER A 42 0.18 -1.39 -11.32
CA SER A 42 0.30 -2.30 -12.45
C SER A 42 -0.56 -1.76 -13.60
N PHE A 43 0.00 -1.70 -14.80
CA PHE A 43 -0.76 -1.39 -16.02
C PHE A 43 -1.61 -2.58 -16.47
#